data_AF-A0A9W8CRQ9-F1
#
_entry.id   AF-A0A9W8CRQ9-F1
#
_cell.length_a   1.000
_cell.length_b   1.000
_cell.length_c   1.000
_cell.angle_alpha   90.00
_cell.angle_beta   90.00
_cell.angle_gamma   90.00
#
_symmetry.space_group_name_H-M   'P 1'
#
loop_
_entity.id
_entity.type
_entity.pdbx_description
1 polymer ?
#
loop_
_entity_poly.entity_id
_entity_poly.type
_entity_poly.pdbx_seq_one_letter_code
_entity_poly.pdbx_strand_id
1 'polypeptide(L)'
;MHRRTSNQNGHINHAFTNGTAEQHDIGDSDDAINGPIVFSCAKCRTILGDTFAYVASLPEYNLFGLQAVPSSVVCAKSKKTTDEGIYHELSCAECQAVVGRRYLTTSEGMDSIRNTFALDIDKVLTYELGKCLKSEDSAKQTMPPPEFYTSVGFHEDMTMVKNNVTAIAARLQKLEQALARNTATSPRTPGNPRKRQSASGAEIFQVDPSKRFGR
;
A
#
# COMPACT_ATOMS: atom_id res chain seq x y z
N MET A 1 30.80 -4.31 92.57
CA MET A 1 30.32 -4.01 91.20
C MET A 1 28.93 -4.61 91.06
N HIS A 2 27.90 -3.77 91.12
CA HIS A 2 26.54 -4.18 91.46
C HIS A 2 25.62 -4.33 90.23
N ARG A 3 25.04 -5.53 90.11
CA ARG A 3 23.66 -5.89 89.72
C ARG A 3 23.08 -5.52 88.34
N ARG A 4 22.67 -6.61 87.67
CA ARG A 4 21.35 -6.91 87.07
C ARG A 4 20.96 -6.22 85.77
N THR A 5 21.08 -6.99 84.69
CA THR A 5 20.27 -6.86 83.47
C THR A 5 18.94 -7.62 83.66
N SER A 6 17.83 -6.91 83.53
CA SER A 6 16.48 -7.49 83.50
C SER A 6 15.62 -6.78 82.45
N ASN A 7 15.33 -7.53 81.38
CA ASN A 7 14.02 -7.81 80.78
C ASN A 7 13.06 -6.66 80.42
N GLN A 8 12.62 -6.59 79.15
CA GLN A 8 11.19 -6.73 78.81
C GLN A 8 10.94 -6.85 77.28
N ASN A 9 9.99 -7.73 76.97
CA ASN A 9 9.44 -8.11 75.67
C ASN A 9 8.71 -6.96 74.95
N GLY A 10 8.71 -7.01 73.62
CA GLY A 10 7.82 -6.22 72.76
C GLY A 10 7.57 -6.96 71.44
N HIS A 11 6.61 -7.89 71.47
CA HIS A 11 6.04 -8.58 70.32
C HIS A 11 5.12 -7.59 69.58
N ILE A 12 5.32 -7.32 68.29
CA ILE A 12 4.29 -6.68 67.45
C ILE A 12 4.29 -7.33 66.07
N ASN A 13 3.25 -8.13 65.83
CA ASN A 13 2.80 -8.57 64.50
C ASN A 13 1.55 -7.76 64.12
N HIS A 14 1.28 -7.70 62.82
CA HIS A 14 0.11 -7.13 62.11
C HIS A 14 0.18 -5.59 61.89
N ALA A 15 -0.18 -5.03 60.74
CA ALA A 15 -1.10 -5.49 59.72
C ALA A 15 -0.79 -4.86 58.34
N PHE A 16 -1.20 -5.59 57.30
CA PHE A 16 -1.42 -5.13 55.94
C PHE A 16 -2.29 -3.85 55.92
N THR A 17 -1.85 -2.83 55.19
CA THR A 17 -2.76 -1.92 54.49
C THR A 17 -2.21 -1.65 53.10
N ASN A 18 -3.08 -1.87 52.12
CA ASN A 18 -2.82 -1.75 50.69
C ASN A 18 -2.44 -0.31 50.35
N GLY A 19 -1.19 -0.10 49.92
CA GLY A 19 -0.78 1.10 49.22
C GLY A 19 -1.38 1.06 47.82
N THR A 20 -2.44 1.84 47.65
CA THR A 20 -3.16 2.07 46.40
C THR A 20 -2.19 2.33 45.26
N ALA A 21 -2.18 1.40 44.31
CA ALA A 21 -1.74 1.67 42.95
C ALA A 21 -2.53 2.90 42.46
N GLU A 22 -1.83 4.00 42.21
CA GLU A 22 -2.36 5.11 41.44
C GLU A 22 -2.60 4.58 40.03
N GLN A 23 -3.79 4.03 39.84
CA GLN A 23 -4.39 3.76 38.55
C GLN A 23 -4.49 5.11 37.86
N HIS A 24 -3.54 5.38 36.99
CA HIS A 24 -3.69 6.42 35.99
C HIS A 24 -4.83 5.96 35.08
N ASP A 25 -6.01 6.51 35.33
CA ASP A 25 -7.23 6.31 34.56
C ASP A 25 -6.94 6.89 33.16
N ILE A 26 -6.45 6.04 32.26
CA ILE A 26 -6.31 6.36 30.84
C ILE A 26 -7.74 6.45 30.34
N GLY A 27 -8.24 7.68 30.25
CA GLY A 27 -9.54 7.97 29.68
C GLY A 27 -9.71 7.20 28.38
N ASP A 28 -10.71 6.33 28.38
CA ASP A 28 -11.22 5.58 27.24
C ASP A 28 -11.70 6.59 26.20
N SER A 29 -10.75 7.05 25.39
CA SER A 29 -11.04 7.79 24.18
C SER A 29 -11.36 6.72 23.14
N ASP A 30 -12.58 6.75 22.61
CA ASP A 30 -13.12 5.88 21.55
C ASP A 30 -12.30 5.93 20.22
N ASP A 31 -11.06 6.40 20.24
CA ASP A 31 -10.09 6.41 19.14
C ASP A 31 -9.28 5.11 19.08
N ALA A 32 -9.90 3.98 19.41
CA ALA A 32 -9.30 2.67 19.19
C ALA A 32 -8.89 2.53 17.71
N ILE A 33 -7.63 2.15 17.49
CA ILE A 33 -7.10 1.85 16.15
C ILE A 33 -7.87 0.62 15.65
N ASN A 34 -8.72 0.82 14.65
CA ASN A 34 -9.65 -0.18 14.13
C ASN A 34 -9.21 -0.75 12.78
N GLY A 35 -8.17 -0.18 12.16
CA GLY A 35 -7.66 -0.60 10.86
C GLY A 35 -6.14 -0.77 10.80
N PRO A 36 -5.63 -1.39 9.72
CA PRO A 36 -4.20 -1.44 9.45
C PRO A 36 -3.61 -0.03 9.30
N ILE A 37 -2.38 0.17 9.77
CA ILE A 37 -1.68 1.45 9.64
C ILE A 37 -0.59 1.31 8.58
N VAL A 38 -0.53 2.29 7.68
CA VAL A 38 0.52 2.46 6.68
C VAL A 38 1.54 3.47 7.21
N PHE A 39 2.82 3.10 7.10
CA PHE A 39 3.97 3.93 7.45
C PHE A 39 4.51 4.59 6.18
N SER A 40 4.72 5.91 6.20
CA SER A 40 5.25 6.67 5.06
C SER A 40 6.36 7.62 5.48
N CYS A 41 7.27 7.95 4.57
CA CYS A 41 8.38 8.84 4.84
C CYS A 41 7.88 10.25 5.17
N ALA A 42 8.33 10.83 6.28
CA ALA A 42 7.90 12.18 6.67
C ALA A 42 8.29 13.27 5.66
N LYS A 43 9.36 13.06 4.88
CA LYS A 43 9.87 14.05 3.92
C LYS A 43 9.13 14.02 2.56
N CYS A 44 8.91 12.83 2.00
CA CYS A 44 8.39 12.67 0.64
C CYS A 44 7.13 11.80 0.54
N ARG A 45 6.60 11.30 1.66
CA ARG A 45 5.39 10.47 1.77
C ARG A 45 5.45 9.12 1.04
N THR A 46 6.62 8.70 0.57
CA THR A 46 6.83 7.35 0.02
C THR A 46 6.54 6.30 1.11
N ILE A 47 5.75 5.28 0.80
CA ILE A 47 5.40 4.20 1.73
C ILE A 47 6.67 3.44 2.15
N LEU A 48 6.83 3.22 3.45
CA LEU A 48 7.97 2.53 4.07
C LEU A 48 7.57 1.18 4.68
N GLY A 49 6.28 0.90 4.82
CA GLY A 49 5.76 -0.36 5.36
C GLY A 49 4.35 -0.21 5.91
N ASP A 50 3.91 -1.23 6.63
CA ASP A 50 2.61 -1.27 7.29
C ASP A 50 2.66 -2.13 8.56
N THR A 51 1.57 -2.14 9.32
CA THR A 51 1.45 -2.90 10.57
C THR A 51 1.43 -4.41 10.40
N PHE A 52 1.22 -4.96 9.20
CA PHE A 52 1.27 -6.42 9.01
C PHE A 52 2.69 -6.98 9.16
N ALA A 53 3.71 -6.15 8.92
CA ALA A 53 5.09 -6.50 9.16
C ALA A 53 5.59 -6.08 10.56
N TYR A 54 4.75 -5.53 11.43
CA TYR A 54 5.17 -5.03 12.75
C TYR A 54 5.67 -6.17 13.66
N VAL A 55 6.79 -5.92 14.36
CA VAL A 55 7.41 -6.89 15.28
C VAL A 55 7.37 -6.38 16.71
N ALA A 56 7.94 -5.20 16.96
CA ALA A 56 8.10 -4.64 18.30
C ALA A 56 8.28 -3.11 18.24
N SER A 57 8.02 -2.44 19.35
CA SER A 57 8.30 -1.02 19.54
C SER A 57 9.28 -0.87 20.70
N LEU A 58 10.20 0.09 20.56
CA LEU A 58 11.17 0.50 21.56
C LEU A 58 11.07 2.02 21.72
N PRO A 59 10.09 2.51 22.51
CA PRO A 59 9.84 3.93 22.71
C PRO A 59 11.06 4.67 23.26
N GLU A 60 11.87 4.01 24.10
CA GLU A 60 13.07 4.60 24.71
C GLU A 60 14.12 5.03 23.67
N TYR A 61 14.12 4.37 22.52
CA TYR A 61 15.04 4.65 21.41
C TYR A 61 14.35 5.35 20.23
N ASN A 62 13.07 5.70 20.37
CA ASN A 62 12.22 6.25 19.31
C ASN A 62 12.16 5.35 18.06
N LEU A 63 12.15 4.03 18.26
CA LEU A 63 12.21 3.05 17.17
C LEU A 63 11.04 2.07 17.24
N PHE A 64 10.61 1.60 16.07
CA PHE A 64 9.78 0.41 15.96
C PHE A 64 10.28 -0.50 14.84
N GLY A 65 10.24 -1.80 15.06
CA GLY A 65 10.77 -2.83 14.17
C GLY A 65 9.72 -3.41 13.23
N LEU A 66 10.07 -3.51 11.95
CA LEU A 66 9.33 -4.26 10.94
C LEU A 66 10.12 -5.49 10.49
N GLN A 67 9.43 -6.61 10.28
CA GLN A 67 10.02 -7.85 9.78
C GLN A 67 10.46 -7.72 8.31
N ALA A 68 9.66 -6.99 7.52
CA ALA A 68 9.89 -6.75 6.10
C ALA A 68 9.59 -5.30 5.75
N VAL A 69 10.27 -4.79 4.72
CA VAL A 69 10.06 -3.46 4.16
C VAL A 69 9.99 -3.54 2.62
N PRO A 70 9.23 -2.66 1.95
CA PRO A 70 9.23 -2.52 0.50
C PRO A 70 10.58 -2.06 -0.05
N SER A 71 10.76 -2.15 -1.38
CA SER A 71 11.96 -1.71 -2.10
C SER A 71 12.22 -0.20 -2.03
N SER A 72 11.25 0.58 -1.52
CA SER A 72 11.40 2.00 -1.20
C SER A 72 12.29 2.28 0.02
N VAL A 73 12.68 1.24 0.77
CA VAL A 73 13.65 1.33 1.87
C VAL A 73 14.96 0.68 1.45
N VAL A 74 16.04 1.46 1.41
CA VAL A 74 17.37 1.02 1.02
C VAL A 74 18.25 0.86 2.25
N CYS A 75 18.81 -0.33 2.42
CA CYS A 75 19.77 -0.64 3.46
C CYS A 75 21.20 -0.31 2.99
N ALA A 76 21.90 0.54 3.75
CA ALA A 76 23.27 0.92 3.46
C ALA A 76 24.22 -0.29 3.60
N LYS A 77 25.22 -0.39 2.73
CA LYS A 77 26.24 -1.47 2.80
C LYS A 77 27.23 -1.26 3.95
N SER A 78 27.47 -0.01 4.35
CA SER A 78 28.34 0.33 5.47
C SER A 78 27.68 0.03 6.80
N LYS A 79 28.47 -0.49 7.74
CA LYS A 79 28.06 -0.70 9.13
C LYS A 79 28.46 0.51 9.97
N LYS A 80 27.61 0.89 10.92
CA LYS A 80 27.91 1.88 11.96
C LYS A 80 27.89 1.18 13.32
N THR A 81 28.76 1.63 14.21
CA THR A 81 28.89 1.11 15.57
C THR A 81 28.54 2.23 16.54
N THR A 82 27.64 1.93 17.48
CA THR A 82 27.24 2.80 18.59
C THR A 82 27.18 1.97 19.88
N ASP A 83 26.94 2.63 21.01
CA ASP A 83 26.76 1.96 22.30
C ASP A 83 25.54 1.01 22.31
N GLU A 84 24.56 1.29 21.46
CA GLU A 84 23.37 0.47 21.21
C GLU A 84 23.66 -0.83 20.42
N GLY A 85 24.79 -0.87 19.69
CA GLY A 85 25.20 -2.00 18.89
C GLY A 85 25.72 -1.64 17.49
N ILE A 86 25.67 -2.63 16.59
CA ILE A 86 26.17 -2.49 15.21
C ILE A 86 24.97 -2.57 14.26
N TYR A 87 24.81 -1.56 13.40
CA TYR A 87 23.67 -1.47 12.49
C TYR A 87 24.04 -0.98 11.08
N HIS A 88 23.13 -1.24 10.15
CA HIS A 88 23.08 -0.61 8.83
C HIS A 88 22.06 0.52 8.82
N GLU A 89 22.39 1.63 8.19
CA GLU A 89 21.44 2.75 8.03
C GLU A 89 20.36 2.41 7.00
N LEU A 90 19.11 2.78 7.29
CA LEU A 90 17.99 2.67 6.36
C LEU A 90 17.66 4.05 5.80
N SER A 91 17.55 4.13 4.49
CA SER A 91 17.24 5.37 3.78
C SER A 91 16.04 5.19 2.86
N CYS A 92 15.25 6.25 2.67
CA CYS A 92 14.20 6.27 1.67
C CYS A 92 14.81 6.33 0.26
N ALA A 93 14.41 5.42 -0.63
CA ALA A 93 14.91 5.36 -1.99
C ALA A 93 14.66 6.67 -2.78
N GLU A 94 13.52 7.31 -2.52
CA GLU A 94 13.06 8.48 -3.28
C GLU A 94 13.79 9.78 -2.91
N CYS A 95 13.87 10.08 -1.60
CA CYS A 95 14.42 11.36 -1.12
C CYS A 95 15.75 11.25 -0.36
N GLN A 96 16.30 10.03 -0.30
CA GLN A 96 17.56 9.65 0.36
C GLN A 96 17.64 10.04 1.85
N ALA A 97 16.52 10.42 2.46
CA ALA A 97 16.48 10.72 3.88
C ALA A 97 16.68 9.44 4.70
N VAL A 98 17.44 9.54 5.79
CA VAL A 98 17.58 8.46 6.77
C VAL A 98 16.25 8.31 7.50
N VAL A 99 15.69 7.09 7.45
CA VAL A 99 14.38 6.76 8.04
C VAL A 99 14.48 5.73 9.16
N GLY A 100 15.65 5.14 9.38
CA GLY A 100 15.82 4.11 10.39
C GLY A 100 17.16 3.39 10.34
N ARG A 101 17.21 2.22 10.97
CA ARG A 101 18.40 1.39 11.17
C ARG A 101 18.03 -0.10 11.16
N ARG A 102 18.94 -0.97 10.72
CA ARG A 102 18.82 -2.42 10.83
C ARG A 102 19.95 -2.95 11.69
N TYR A 103 19.62 -3.35 12.92
CA TYR A 103 20.61 -3.81 13.89
C TYR A 103 21.03 -5.26 13.59
N LEU A 104 22.35 -5.47 13.52
CA LEU A 104 22.98 -6.79 13.41
C LEU A 104 23.31 -7.35 14.79
N THR A 105 23.86 -6.48 15.64
CA THR A 105 24.20 -6.76 17.03
C THR A 105 23.49 -5.73 17.88
N THR A 106 22.89 -6.16 18.98
CA THR A 106 22.09 -5.30 19.88
C THR A 106 22.62 -5.40 21.30
N SER A 107 22.53 -4.31 22.05
CA SER A 107 22.73 -4.28 23.51
C SER A 107 21.58 -4.98 24.25
N GLU A 108 21.76 -5.16 25.56
CA GLU A 108 20.73 -5.69 26.46
C GLU A 108 19.51 -4.74 26.46
N GLY A 109 18.32 -5.27 26.16
CA GLY A 109 17.07 -4.50 26.02
C GLY A 109 16.65 -4.19 24.58
N MET A 110 17.54 -4.29 23.59
CA MET A 110 17.22 -4.06 22.17
C MET A 110 17.08 -5.36 21.35
N ASP A 111 17.05 -6.52 22.02
CA ASP A 111 17.01 -7.83 21.37
C ASP A 111 15.75 -8.04 20.52
N SER A 112 14.64 -7.43 20.91
CA SER A 112 13.35 -7.50 20.21
C SER A 112 13.38 -6.95 18.79
N ILE A 113 14.31 -6.04 18.47
CA ILE A 113 14.48 -5.45 17.13
C ILE A 113 15.73 -5.96 16.40
N ARG A 114 16.42 -6.98 16.93
CA ARG A 114 17.59 -7.55 16.26
C ARG A 114 17.17 -8.15 14.92
N ASN A 115 17.94 -7.87 13.87
CA ASN A 115 17.66 -8.31 12.49
C ASN A 115 16.30 -7.87 11.92
N THR A 116 15.64 -6.87 12.52
CA THR A 116 14.46 -6.22 11.96
C THR A 116 14.81 -4.87 11.33
N PHE A 117 13.90 -4.33 10.54
CA PHE A 117 14.00 -2.97 10.02
C PHE A 117 13.42 -2.00 11.05
N ALA A 118 14.28 -1.42 11.89
CA ALA A 118 13.86 -0.47 12.91
C ALA A 118 13.72 0.93 12.29
N LEU A 119 12.48 1.41 12.14
CA LEU A 119 12.19 2.75 11.65
C LEU A 119 12.13 3.74 12.81
N ASP A 120 12.60 4.96 12.55
CA ASP A 120 12.57 6.08 13.50
C ASP A 120 11.19 6.73 13.46
N ILE A 121 10.53 6.82 14.62
CA ILE A 121 9.17 7.34 14.74
C ILE A 121 9.10 8.79 14.22
N ASP A 122 10.12 9.61 14.44
CA ASP A 122 10.14 11.02 14.01
C ASP A 122 10.29 11.17 12.49
N LYS A 123 10.71 10.12 11.80
CA LYS A 123 10.94 10.10 10.33
C LYS A 123 9.79 9.45 9.58
N VAL A 124 8.75 9.02 10.28
CA VAL A 124 7.61 8.28 9.74
C VAL A 124 6.30 9.02 10.01
N LEU A 125 5.41 9.03 9.02
CA LEU A 125 4.02 9.41 9.14
C LEU A 125 3.15 8.16 9.10
N THR A 126 2.12 8.13 9.94
CA THR A 126 1.15 7.04 10.03
C THR A 126 -0.17 7.43 9.39
N TYR A 127 -0.77 6.49 8.66
CA TYR A 127 -2.12 6.63 8.12
C TYR A 127 -2.91 5.35 8.38
N GLU A 128 -4.01 5.45 9.10
CA GLU A 128 -4.88 4.30 9.37
C GLU A 128 -5.90 4.11 8.25
N LEU A 129 -5.92 2.91 7.68
CA LEU A 129 -6.88 2.54 6.65
C LEU A 129 -8.27 2.37 7.24
N GLY A 130 -9.28 2.91 6.57
CA GLY A 130 -10.68 2.79 7.00
C GLY A 130 -11.13 3.83 8.01
N LYS A 131 -10.24 4.70 8.52
CA LYS A 131 -10.65 5.89 9.26
C LYS A 131 -11.31 6.89 8.31
N CYS A 132 -12.63 6.96 8.38
CA CYS A 132 -13.41 8.02 7.74
C CYS A 132 -13.34 9.26 8.64
N LEU A 133 -12.50 10.23 8.27
CA LEU A 133 -12.51 11.54 8.91
C LEU A 133 -13.89 12.15 8.65
N LYS A 134 -14.76 12.17 9.67
CA LYS A 134 -15.98 12.96 9.62
C LYS A 134 -15.54 14.41 9.46
N SER A 135 -15.73 14.96 8.27
CA SER A 135 -15.36 16.34 7.95
C SER A 135 -16.34 17.30 8.64
N GLU A 136 -16.22 17.50 9.94
CA GLU A 136 -17.06 18.48 10.65
C GLU A 136 -16.56 19.93 10.50
N ASP A 137 -15.37 20.14 9.90
CA ASP A 137 -14.78 21.48 9.69
C ASP A 137 -14.43 21.83 8.23
N SER A 138 -15.05 21.19 7.23
CA SER A 138 -14.85 21.55 5.81
C SER A 138 -16.14 21.90 5.07
N ALA A 139 -17.05 22.60 5.75
CA ALA A 139 -18.05 23.40 5.09
C ALA A 139 -17.39 24.69 4.55
N LYS A 140 -16.73 24.60 3.37
CA LYS A 140 -16.33 25.67 2.42
C LYS A 140 -14.97 25.36 1.78
N GLN A 141 -14.88 24.24 1.08
CA GLN A 141 -14.04 24.15 -0.13
C GLN A 141 -14.52 22.91 -0.88
N THR A 142 -15.51 23.11 -1.75
CA THR A 142 -15.78 22.17 -2.83
C THR A 142 -14.60 22.21 -3.78
N MET A 143 -13.52 21.52 -3.44
CA MET A 143 -12.64 21.02 -4.48
C MET A 143 -13.38 19.84 -5.11
N PRO A 144 -13.57 19.82 -6.44
CA PRO A 144 -14.06 18.62 -7.08
C PRO A 144 -13.07 17.49 -6.72
N PRO A 145 -13.56 16.31 -6.29
CA PRO A 145 -12.70 15.18 -6.02
C PRO A 145 -11.80 14.95 -7.25
N PRO A 146 -10.48 14.71 -7.08
CA PRO A 146 -9.67 14.21 -8.18
C PRO A 146 -10.38 12.97 -8.73
N GLU A 147 -10.38 12.79 -10.06
CA GLU A 147 -11.14 11.79 -10.85
C GLU A 147 -10.93 10.33 -10.41
N PHE A 148 -11.30 10.02 -9.16
CA PHE A 148 -11.12 8.74 -8.51
C PHE A 148 -12.50 8.15 -8.32
N TYR A 149 -12.79 7.17 -9.17
CA TYR A 149 -14.03 6.41 -9.19
C TYR A 149 -14.37 5.91 -7.79
N THR A 150 -15.46 6.41 -7.23
CA THR A 150 -16.06 5.82 -6.04
C THR A 150 -16.45 4.37 -6.38
N SER A 151 -16.42 3.47 -5.42
CA SER A 151 -16.84 2.07 -5.61
C SER A 151 -18.27 1.95 -6.19
N VAL A 152 -19.10 2.95 -5.91
CA VAL A 152 -20.45 3.12 -6.48
C VAL A 152 -20.37 3.45 -7.97
N GLY A 153 -19.56 4.43 -8.38
CA GLY A 153 -19.35 4.77 -9.79
C GLY A 153 -18.75 3.62 -10.60
N PHE A 154 -17.82 2.86 -10.00
CA PHE A 154 -17.30 1.65 -10.64
C PHE A 154 -18.39 0.61 -10.90
N HIS A 155 -19.33 0.42 -9.97
CA HIS A 155 -20.41 -0.54 -10.14
C HIS A 155 -21.42 -0.10 -11.21
N GLU A 156 -21.69 1.21 -11.31
CA GLU A 156 -22.54 1.80 -12.36
C GLU A 156 -21.90 1.64 -13.75
N ASP A 157 -20.62 1.98 -13.88
CA ASP A 157 -19.87 1.83 -15.14
C ASP A 157 -19.76 0.36 -15.54
N MET A 158 -19.48 -0.53 -14.59
CA MET A 158 -19.44 -1.97 -14.82
C MET A 158 -20.81 -2.50 -15.26
N THR A 159 -21.90 -1.96 -14.71
CA THR A 159 -23.26 -2.32 -15.13
C THR A 159 -23.54 -1.84 -16.55
N MET A 160 -23.12 -0.63 -16.91
CA MET A 160 -23.25 -0.11 -18.27
C MET A 160 -22.45 -0.94 -19.28
N VAL A 161 -21.20 -1.28 -18.96
CA VAL A 161 -20.35 -2.14 -19.80
C VAL A 161 -20.99 -3.51 -19.99
N LYS A 162 -21.51 -4.12 -18.90
CA LYS A 162 -22.19 -5.41 -18.96
C LYS A 162 -23.42 -5.39 -19.87
N ASN A 163 -24.21 -4.32 -19.81
CA ASN A 163 -25.40 -4.16 -20.67
C ASN A 163 -25.00 -4.03 -22.15
N ASN A 164 -23.94 -3.28 -22.45
CA ASN A 164 -23.45 -3.13 -23.83
C ASN A 164 -22.88 -4.44 -24.38
N VAL A 165 -22.07 -5.16 -23.59
CA VAL A 165 -21.50 -6.45 -23.99
C VAL A 165 -22.58 -7.49 -24.24
N THR A 166 -23.60 -7.58 -23.38
CA THR A 166 -24.73 -8.51 -23.57
C THR A 166 -25.57 -8.15 -24.80
N ALA A 167 -25.80 -6.86 -25.07
CA ALA A 167 -26.48 -6.41 -26.28
C ALA A 167 -25.69 -6.75 -27.55
N ILE A 168 -24.36 -6.56 -27.55
CA ILE A 168 -23.49 -6.91 -28.67
C ILE A 168 -23.48 -8.43 -28.88
N ALA A 169 -23.34 -9.22 -27.81
CA ALA A 169 -23.36 -10.68 -27.90
C ALA A 169 -24.68 -11.20 -28.51
N ALA A 170 -25.82 -10.65 -28.10
CA ALA A 170 -27.12 -11.02 -28.67
C ALA A 170 -27.25 -10.65 -30.16
N ARG A 171 -26.66 -9.52 -30.59
CA ARG A 171 -26.65 -9.12 -32.01
C ARG A 171 -25.73 -9.99 -32.85
N LEU A 172 -24.55 -10.34 -32.32
CA LEU A 172 -23.62 -11.25 -32.98
C LEU A 172 -24.26 -12.63 -33.19
N GLN A 173 -24.92 -13.17 -32.17
CA GLN A 173 -25.61 -14.46 -32.28
C GLN A 173 -26.69 -14.46 -33.38
N LYS A 174 -27.43 -13.37 -33.53
CA LYS A 174 -28.43 -13.22 -34.61
C LYS A 174 -27.77 -13.18 -36.00
N LEU A 175 -26.62 -12.51 -36.12
CA LEU A 175 -25.86 -12.46 -37.37
C LEU A 175 -25.26 -13.83 -37.72
N GLU A 176 -24.69 -14.53 -36.75
CA GLU A 176 -24.18 -15.90 -36.91
C GLU A 176 -25.26 -16.86 -37.39
N GLN A 177 -26.46 -16.79 -36.80
CA GLN A 177 -27.61 -17.60 -37.24
C GLN A 177 -28.08 -17.25 -38.65
N ALA A 178 -28.09 -15.97 -39.02
CA ALA A 178 -28.47 -15.53 -40.37
C ALA A 178 -27.43 -15.98 -41.42
N LEU A 179 -26.14 -15.91 -41.11
CA LEU A 179 -25.05 -16.46 -41.93
C LEU A 179 -25.16 -17.98 -42.08
N ALA A 180 -25.42 -18.70 -40.99
CA ALA A 180 -25.63 -20.15 -41.03
C ALA A 180 -26.83 -20.55 -41.90
N ARG A 181 -27.91 -19.77 -41.87
CA ARG A 181 -29.08 -19.99 -42.75
C ARG A 181 -28.75 -19.71 -44.22
N ASN A 182 -28.04 -18.62 -44.51
CA ASN A 182 -27.69 -18.24 -45.89
C ASN A 182 -26.66 -19.17 -46.53
N THR A 183 -25.76 -19.76 -45.74
CA THR A 183 -24.82 -20.78 -46.22
C THR A 183 -25.51 -22.13 -46.48
N ALA A 184 -26.63 -22.42 -45.80
CA ALA A 184 -27.47 -23.59 -46.08
C ALA A 184 -28.40 -23.42 -47.29
N THR A 185 -28.72 -22.18 -47.69
CA THR A 185 -29.66 -21.89 -48.80
C THR A 185 -29.00 -21.45 -50.10
N SER A 186 -27.67 -21.41 -50.21
CA SER A 186 -27.01 -21.13 -51.50
C SER A 186 -27.13 -22.35 -52.44
N PRO A 187 -27.88 -22.28 -53.55
CA PRO A 187 -27.82 -23.30 -54.57
C PRO A 187 -26.47 -23.14 -55.27
N ARG A 188 -25.64 -24.19 -55.23
CA ARG A 188 -24.49 -24.31 -56.14
C ARG A 188 -25.04 -24.24 -57.56
N THR A 189 -24.91 -23.08 -58.21
CA THR A 189 -25.15 -22.97 -59.64
C THR A 189 -23.96 -23.58 -60.38
N PRO A 190 -24.15 -24.65 -61.18
CA PRO A 190 -23.08 -25.18 -62.02
C PRO A 190 -22.77 -24.17 -63.14
N GLY A 191 -21.49 -24.07 -63.46
CA GLY A 191 -20.94 -22.99 -64.27
C GLY A 191 -21.45 -22.90 -65.70
N ASN A 192 -21.13 -21.77 -66.34
CA ASN A 192 -21.11 -21.68 -67.79
C ASN A 192 -19.87 -20.87 -68.23
N PRO A 193 -18.98 -21.43 -69.08
CA PRO A 193 -17.82 -20.72 -69.60
C PRO A 193 -18.20 -19.84 -70.80
N ARG A 194 -17.37 -18.82 -71.05
CA ARG A 194 -17.25 -17.93 -72.23
C ARG A 194 -17.91 -16.56 -72.11
N LYS A 195 -17.08 -15.52 -71.99
CA LYS A 195 -16.47 -14.84 -73.16
C LYS A 195 -15.29 -13.98 -72.71
N ARG A 196 -14.10 -14.27 -73.24
CA ARG A 196 -13.00 -13.32 -73.33
C ARG A 196 -13.43 -12.21 -74.30
N GLN A 197 -13.50 -10.98 -73.83
CA GLN A 197 -13.32 -9.80 -74.68
C GLN A 197 -12.32 -8.87 -74.00
N SER A 198 -11.30 -8.55 -74.79
CA SER A 198 -10.16 -7.70 -74.53
C SER A 198 -10.53 -6.22 -74.56
N ALA A 199 -10.07 -5.46 -73.57
CA ALA A 199 -9.74 -4.03 -73.66
C ALA A 199 -8.79 -3.75 -72.47
N SER A 200 -7.47 -3.71 -72.66
CA SER A 200 -6.66 -2.53 -73.03
C SER A 200 -6.99 -1.29 -72.20
N GLY A 201 -6.12 -0.97 -71.24
CA GLY A 201 -6.21 0.24 -70.42
C GLY A 201 -5.28 0.16 -69.21
N ALA A 202 -3.98 0.24 -69.46
CA ALA A 202 -2.97 0.42 -68.42
C ALA A 202 -2.94 1.89 -68.00
N GLU A 203 -3.03 2.18 -66.70
CA GLU A 203 -2.32 3.31 -66.10
C GLU A 203 -1.75 2.90 -64.75
N ILE A 204 -0.43 2.71 -64.78
CA ILE A 204 0.46 2.59 -63.64
C ILE A 204 0.80 4.02 -63.23
N PHE A 205 0.34 4.46 -62.06
CA PHE A 205 0.82 5.73 -61.50
C PHE A 205 2.17 5.48 -60.81
N GLN A 206 3.25 5.74 -61.54
CA GLN A 206 4.60 5.88 -61.00
C GLN A 206 4.66 7.15 -60.13
N VAL A 207 5.03 6.98 -58.87
CA VAL A 207 5.43 8.10 -58.00
C VAL A 207 6.93 8.30 -58.18
N ASP A 208 7.29 9.41 -58.81
CA ASP A 208 8.67 9.82 -59.10
C ASP A 208 9.37 10.33 -57.83
N PRO A 209 10.52 9.75 -57.41
CA PRO A 209 11.18 10.08 -56.13
C PRO A 209 12.04 11.37 -56.17
N SER A 210 11.81 12.26 -57.12
CA SER A 210 12.72 13.38 -57.44
C SER A 210 12.31 14.76 -56.92
N LYS A 211 11.55 14.85 -55.82
CA LYS A 211 11.27 16.15 -55.15
C LYS A 211 11.91 16.23 -53.77
N ARG A 212 13.23 16.46 -53.79
CA ARG A 212 14.00 17.09 -52.70
C ARG A 212 14.00 18.62 -52.90
N PHE A 213 13.97 19.34 -51.76
CA PHE A 213 14.16 20.78 -51.55
C PHE A 213 13.01 21.72 -52.00
N GLY A 214 12.55 22.70 -51.22
CA GLY A 214 12.95 23.16 -49.90
C GLY A 214 12.38 24.58 -49.63
N ARG A 215 12.22 24.95 -48.37
CA ARG A 215 12.57 26.23 -47.73
C ARG A 215 12.04 26.24 -46.30
#